data_AF-A0A947EQR9-F1
#
_entry.id   AF-A0A947EQR9-F1
#
_cell.length_a   1.000
_cell.length_b   1.000
_cell.length_c   1.000
_cell.angle_alpha   90.00
_cell.angle_beta   90.00
_cell.angle_gamma   90.00
#
_symmetry.space_group_name_H-M   'P 1'
#
loop_
_entity.id
_entity.type
_entity.pdbx_description
1 polymer ?
#
loop_
_entity_poly.entity_id
_entity_poly.type
_entity_poly.pdbx_seq_one_letter_code
_entity_poly.pdbx_strand_id
1 'polypeptide(L)'
;MERKDFIRNAGAMGLILSTGAGLSFKPQEDEQLDKKMVQEFVGASHRDMDKVKEMLEAYPTLLNAAHDWKYGDFETGLGAASHVGYKDLAKYFLEKGAQANIFTACLFGELTLVKSML
;
A
#
# COMPACT_ATOMS: atom_id res chain seq x y z
N MET A 1 -12.43 -6.53 29.77
CA MET A 1 -13.04 -7.73 29.17
C MET A 1 -11.95 -8.78 29.14
N GLU A 2 -12.10 -9.88 29.88
CA GLU A 2 -11.06 -10.90 29.97
C GLU A 2 -11.01 -11.75 28.69
N ARG A 3 -9.82 -12.17 28.26
CA ARG A 3 -9.61 -12.99 27.04
C ARG A 3 -10.52 -14.23 27.00
N LYS A 4 -10.83 -14.78 28.17
CA LYS A 4 -11.69 -15.96 28.33
C LYS A 4 -13.17 -15.65 28.05
N ASP A 5 -13.63 -14.45 28.40
CA ASP A 5 -14.98 -13.99 28.14
C ASP A 5 -15.19 -13.72 26.63
N PHE A 6 -14.17 -13.17 25.97
CA PHE A 6 -14.16 -12.99 24.52
C PHE A 6 -14.26 -14.34 23.78
N ILE A 7 -13.46 -15.34 24.14
CA ILE A 7 -13.49 -16.66 23.49
C ILE A 7 -14.84 -17.36 23.70
N ARG A 8 -15.41 -17.27 24.91
CA ARG A 8 -16.72 -17.89 25.21
C ARG A 8 -17.85 -17.24 24.41
N ASN A 9 -17.85 -15.92 24.29
CA ASN A 9 -18.87 -15.19 23.54
C ASN A 9 -18.67 -15.30 22.02
N ALA A 10 -17.43 -15.32 21.54
CA ALA A 10 -17.10 -15.51 20.12
C ALA A 10 -17.39 -16.93 19.64
N GLY A 11 -17.13 -17.96 20.47
CA GLY A 11 -17.42 -19.36 20.13
C GLY A 11 -18.92 -19.66 19.96
N ALA A 12 -19.77 -19.01 20.75
CA ALA A 12 -21.22 -19.14 20.64
C ALA A 12 -21.81 -18.40 19.41
N MET A 13 -21.21 -17.28 18.99
CA MET A 13 -21.62 -16.59 17.74
C MET A 13 -21.02 -17.22 16.47
N GLY A 14 -19.82 -17.81 16.56
CA GLY A 14 -19.11 -18.36 15.41
C GLY A 14 -19.78 -19.59 14.78
N LEU A 15 -20.51 -20.37 15.58
CA LEU A 15 -21.24 -21.56 15.11
C LEU A 15 -22.58 -21.24 14.42
N ILE A 16 -23.15 -20.06 14.64
CA ILE A 16 -24.42 -19.66 14.02
C ILE A 16 -24.19 -19.02 12.63
N LEU A 17 -23.01 -18.46 12.38
CA LEU A 17 -22.68 -17.82 11.09
C LEU A 17 -22.16 -18.79 10.02
N SER A 18 -21.84 -20.04 10.37
CA SER A 18 -21.18 -20.96 9.45
C SER A 18 -22.10 -21.83 8.58
N THR A 19 -23.43 -21.81 8.77
CA THR A 19 -24.33 -22.76 8.09
C THR A 19 -25.46 -22.16 7.23
N GLY A 20 -25.62 -20.83 7.19
CA GLY A 20 -26.84 -20.23 6.58
C GLY A 20 -26.67 -19.32 5.37
N ALA A 21 -25.49 -18.75 5.14
CA ALA A 21 -25.25 -17.88 4.00
C ALA A 21 -23.88 -18.22 3.42
N GLY A 22 -23.87 -19.00 2.34
CA GLY A 22 -22.71 -19.07 1.48
C GLY A 22 -22.39 -17.64 1.03
N LEU A 23 -21.36 -17.04 1.64
CA LEU A 23 -20.72 -15.85 1.13
C LEU A 23 -20.18 -16.22 -0.25
N SER A 24 -21.01 -15.99 -1.27
CA SER A 24 -20.59 -16.09 -2.66
C SER A 24 -19.60 -14.96 -2.89
N PHE A 25 -18.32 -15.27 -2.76
CA PHE A 25 -17.25 -14.38 -3.20
C PHE A 25 -17.37 -14.27 -4.72
N LYS A 26 -17.97 -13.18 -5.19
CA LYS A 26 -17.88 -12.79 -6.59
C LYS A 26 -16.53 -12.11 -6.77
N PRO A 27 -15.61 -12.66 -7.58
CA PRO A 27 -14.41 -11.94 -7.95
C PRO A 27 -14.81 -10.59 -8.52
N GLN A 28 -14.16 -9.52 -8.04
CA GLN A 28 -14.29 -8.21 -8.65
C GLN A 28 -13.56 -8.27 -10.00
N GLU A 29 -14.30 -8.15 -11.10
CA GLU A 29 -13.80 -8.26 -12.48
C GLU A 29 -13.13 -6.96 -12.97
N ASP A 30 -12.66 -6.09 -12.07
CA ASP A 30 -11.99 -4.86 -12.49
C ASP A 30 -10.68 -5.23 -13.20
N GLU A 31 -10.46 -4.62 -14.38
CA GLU A 31 -9.25 -4.85 -15.14
C GLU A 31 -8.01 -4.40 -14.36
N GLN A 32 -6.96 -5.22 -14.41
CA GLN A 32 -5.67 -4.87 -13.85
C GLN A 32 -5.10 -3.64 -14.57
N LEU A 33 -4.49 -2.71 -13.81
CA LEU A 33 -3.78 -1.57 -14.39
C LEU A 33 -2.72 -2.02 -15.41
N ASP A 34 -2.56 -1.22 -16.46
CA ASP A 34 -1.53 -1.47 -17.46
C ASP A 34 -0.13 -1.50 -16.82
N LYS A 35 0.60 -2.58 -17.06
CA LYS A 35 1.88 -2.82 -16.39
C LYS A 35 2.95 -1.80 -16.79
N LYS A 36 2.91 -1.29 -18.03
CA LYS A 36 3.87 -0.30 -18.52
C LYS A 36 3.58 1.07 -17.91
N MET A 37 2.31 1.43 -17.76
CA MET A 37 1.89 2.63 -17.05
C MET A 37 2.38 2.61 -15.59
N VAL A 38 2.19 1.48 -14.89
CA VAL A 38 2.71 1.32 -13.51
C VAL A 38 4.23 1.41 -13.48
N GLN A 39 4.92 0.75 -14.42
CA GLN A 39 6.39 0.83 -14.53
C GLN A 39 6.89 2.27 -14.74
N GLU A 40 6.25 2.99 -15.65
CA GLU A 40 6.59 4.37 -15.98
C GLU A 40 6.38 5.30 -14.78
N PHE A 41 5.27 5.11 -14.05
CA PHE A 41 4.97 5.85 -12.84
C PHE A 41 6.00 5.62 -11.72
N VAL A 42 6.33 4.37 -11.42
CA VAL A 42 7.33 4.02 -10.41
C VAL A 42 8.73 4.49 -10.84
N GLY A 43 9.07 4.34 -12.12
CA GLY A 43 10.32 4.84 -12.69
C GLY A 43 10.45 6.37 -12.60
N ALA A 44 9.39 7.12 -12.91
CA ALA A 44 9.36 8.57 -12.76
C ALA A 44 9.52 9.00 -11.30
N SER A 45 8.98 8.21 -10.35
CA SER A 45 9.04 8.49 -8.92
C SER A 45 10.44 8.51 -8.31
N HIS A 46 11.47 8.10 -9.07
CA HIS A 46 12.86 8.25 -8.68
C HIS A 46 13.41 9.68 -8.89
N ARG A 47 12.78 10.52 -9.74
CA ARG A 47 13.39 11.80 -10.15
C ARG A 47 12.47 12.89 -10.71
N ASP A 48 11.30 12.55 -11.22
CA ASP A 48 10.46 13.46 -12.02
C ASP A 48 9.11 13.72 -11.33
N MET A 49 9.08 14.77 -10.49
CA MET A 49 7.88 15.13 -9.73
C MET A 49 6.73 15.61 -10.63
N ASP A 50 7.04 16.35 -11.69
CA ASP A 50 6.01 16.92 -12.57
C ASP A 50 5.30 15.80 -13.33
N LYS A 51 6.06 14.84 -13.87
CA LYS A 51 5.47 13.64 -14.48
C LYS A 51 4.66 12.80 -13.50
N VAL A 52 5.14 12.63 -12.26
CA VAL A 52 4.38 11.92 -11.23
C VAL A 52 3.03 12.60 -10.95
N LYS A 53 3.01 13.93 -10.86
CA LYS A 53 1.78 14.70 -10.64
C LYS A 53 0.82 14.54 -11.82
N GLU A 54 1.30 14.68 -13.05
CA GLU A 54 0.53 14.49 -14.28
C GLU A 54 -0.11 13.09 -14.32
N MET A 55 0.68 12.05 -14.08
CA MET A 55 0.18 10.66 -14.12
C MET A 55 -0.84 10.38 -13.00
N LEU A 56 -0.66 10.93 -11.79
CA LEU A 56 -1.61 10.76 -10.69
C LEU A 56 -2.91 11.54 -10.89
N GLU A 57 -2.86 12.68 -11.56
CA GLU A 57 -4.06 13.43 -11.93
C GLU A 57 -4.87 12.64 -12.96
N ALA A 58 -4.21 12.06 -13.97
CA ALA A 58 -4.86 11.22 -14.97
C ALA A 58 -5.35 9.87 -14.40
N TYR A 59 -4.59 9.25 -13.50
CA TYR A 59 -4.86 7.92 -12.96
C TYR A 59 -4.63 7.88 -11.44
N PRO A 60 -5.60 8.33 -10.62
CA PRO A 60 -5.47 8.34 -9.15
C PRO A 60 -5.20 6.97 -8.52
N THR A 61 -5.58 5.88 -9.20
CA THR A 61 -5.35 4.49 -8.77
C THR A 61 -3.88 4.08 -8.80
N LEU A 62 -2.98 4.87 -9.43
CA LEU A 62 -1.54 4.62 -9.42
C LEU A 62 -0.89 4.84 -8.05
N LEU A 63 -1.53 5.60 -7.13
CA LEU A 63 -0.91 6.05 -5.87
C LEU A 63 -0.24 4.94 -5.07
N ASN A 64 -0.88 3.78 -4.98
CA ASN A 64 -0.37 2.60 -4.27
C ASN A 64 -0.09 1.43 -5.22
N ALA A 65 -0.06 1.66 -6.54
CA ALA A 65 0.32 0.64 -7.49
C ALA A 65 1.81 0.30 -7.32
N ALA A 66 2.14 -0.99 -7.43
CA ALA A 66 3.50 -1.50 -7.32
C ALA A 66 3.96 -2.11 -8.65
N HIS A 67 5.17 -1.76 -9.08
CA HIS A 67 5.84 -2.41 -10.19
C HIS A 67 6.64 -3.63 -9.69
N ASP A 68 6.56 -4.73 -10.43
CA ASP A 68 7.32 -5.97 -10.18
C ASP A 68 8.64 -5.94 -10.96
N TRP A 69 9.74 -5.64 -10.26
CA TRP A 69 11.12 -5.66 -10.77
C TRP A 69 11.68 -7.09 -10.95
N LYS A 70 10.85 -8.12 -10.72
CA LYS A 70 11.19 -9.56 -10.69
C LYS A 70 11.95 -9.96 -9.43
N TYR A 71 12.17 -11.27 -9.29
CA TYR A 71 12.84 -11.88 -8.14
C TYR A 71 12.23 -11.54 -6.77
N GLY A 72 10.94 -11.19 -6.75
CA GLY A 72 10.22 -10.83 -5.52
C GLY A 72 10.40 -9.37 -5.11
N ASP A 73 10.99 -8.52 -5.95
CA ASP A 73 11.15 -7.10 -5.69
C ASP A 73 9.98 -6.31 -6.27
N PHE A 74 9.20 -5.69 -5.40
CA PHE A 74 8.02 -4.90 -5.74
C PHE A 74 8.16 -3.50 -5.16
N GLU A 75 7.94 -2.49 -5.99
CA GLU A 75 8.18 -1.10 -5.61
C GLU A 75 6.99 -0.21 -5.98
N THR A 76 6.54 0.62 -5.03
CA THR A 76 5.54 1.68 -5.26
C THR A 76 6.22 3.01 -5.57
N GLY A 77 5.47 4.00 -6.06
CA GLY A 77 6.02 5.35 -6.26
C GLY A 77 6.62 5.96 -4.97
N LEU A 78 5.95 5.78 -3.83
CA LEU A 78 6.49 6.20 -2.53
C LEU A 78 7.75 5.40 -2.15
N GLY A 79 7.80 4.10 -2.46
CA GLY A 79 8.98 3.26 -2.27
C GLY A 79 10.19 3.80 -3.04
N ALA A 80 10.02 4.05 -4.34
CA ALA A 80 11.03 4.64 -5.22
C ALA A 80 11.55 5.99 -4.68
N ALA A 81 10.65 6.92 -4.34
CA ALA A 81 11.03 8.21 -3.78
C ALA A 81 11.78 8.08 -2.44
N SER A 82 11.36 7.12 -1.59
CA SER A 82 12.01 6.87 -0.30
C SER A 82 13.40 6.28 -0.45
N HIS A 83 13.57 5.32 -1.37
CA HIS A 83 14.83 4.65 -1.67
C HIS A 83 15.91 5.64 -2.15
N VAL A 84 15.57 6.59 -3.04
CA VAL A 84 16.55 7.56 -3.58
C VAL A 84 16.74 8.82 -2.72
N GLY A 85 16.04 8.94 -1.59
CA GLY A 85 16.16 10.12 -0.74
C GLY A 85 15.31 11.34 -1.16
N TYR A 86 14.33 11.17 -2.05
CA TYR A 86 13.57 12.28 -2.64
C TYR A 86 12.43 12.77 -1.70
N LYS A 87 12.83 13.46 -0.63
CA LYS A 87 11.93 13.87 0.47
C LYS A 87 10.70 14.66 0.05
N ASP A 88 10.84 15.59 -0.89
CA ASP A 88 9.72 16.43 -1.32
C ASP A 88 8.65 15.62 -2.07
N LEU A 89 9.08 14.69 -2.90
CA LEU A 89 8.17 13.78 -3.59
C LEU A 89 7.54 12.77 -2.63
N ALA A 90 8.30 12.24 -1.68
CA ALA A 90 7.77 11.38 -0.64
C ALA A 90 6.69 12.08 0.20
N LYS A 91 6.90 13.36 0.59
CA LYS A 91 5.88 14.16 1.27
C LYS A 91 4.63 14.33 0.42
N TYR A 92 4.79 14.66 -0.87
CA TYR A 92 3.66 14.76 -1.79
C TYR A 92 2.83 13.47 -1.85
N PHE A 93 3.47 12.30 -1.93
CA PHE A 93 2.77 11.01 -1.86
C PHE A 93 2.02 10.82 -0.53
N LEU A 94 2.63 11.16 0.60
CA LEU A 94 2.00 11.09 1.92
C LEU A 94 0.78 12.01 2.03
N GLU A 95 0.87 13.24 1.50
CA GLU A 95 -0.25 14.20 1.44
C GLU A 95 -1.40 13.68 0.57
N LYS A 96 -1.10 12.88 -0.46
CA LYS A 96 -2.10 12.19 -1.29
C LYS A 96 -2.67 10.91 -0.65
N GLY A 97 -2.14 10.47 0.49
CA GLY A 97 -2.61 9.27 1.21
C GLY A 97 -1.92 7.97 0.79
N ALA A 98 -0.69 8.04 0.24
CA ALA A 98 0.10 6.85 -0.02
C ALA A 98 0.41 6.09 1.29
N GLN A 99 0.47 4.76 1.20
CA GLN A 99 0.75 3.90 2.36
C GLN A 99 2.22 3.98 2.76
N ALA A 100 2.50 4.68 3.86
CA ALA A 100 3.84 4.75 4.43
C ALA A 100 4.35 3.35 4.82
N ASN A 101 5.63 3.11 4.59
CA ASN A 101 6.31 1.88 4.97
C ASN A 101 7.60 2.17 5.77
N ILE A 102 8.32 1.12 6.13
CA ILE A 102 9.57 1.24 6.90
C ILE A 102 10.64 2.08 6.17
N PHE A 103 10.71 2.02 4.84
CA PHE A 103 11.66 2.80 4.04
C PHE A 103 11.32 4.30 4.10
N THR A 104 10.04 4.65 4.06
CA THR A 104 9.58 6.03 4.26
C THR A 104 9.90 6.52 5.67
N ALA A 105 9.72 5.68 6.70
CA ALA A 105 10.11 6.04 8.07
C ALA A 105 11.62 6.28 8.19
N CYS A 106 12.44 5.42 7.55
CA CYS A 106 13.89 5.60 7.46
C CYS A 106 14.28 6.91 6.75
N LEU A 107 13.62 7.25 5.62
CA LEU A 107 13.86 8.50 4.87
C LEU A 107 13.74 9.75 5.75
N PHE A 108 12.71 9.77 6.61
CA PHE A 108 12.43 10.91 7.48
C PHE A 108 13.18 10.85 8.82
N GLY A 109 13.93 9.77 9.10
CA GLY A 109 14.71 9.64 10.34
C GLY A 109 13.85 9.29 11.56
N GLU A 110 12.69 8.68 11.35
CA GLU A 110 11.71 8.33 12.40
C GLU A 110 12.13 7.07 13.17
N LEU A 111 13.26 7.15 13.89
CA LEU A 111 13.90 6.00 14.54
C LEU A 111 12.96 5.24 15.51
N THR A 112 12.13 5.97 16.25
CA THR A 112 11.14 5.35 17.17
C THR A 112 10.12 4.52 16.42
N LEU A 113 9.64 5.00 15.27
CA LEU A 113 8.70 4.29 14.42
C LEU A 113 9.36 3.06 13.78
N VAL A 114 10.56 3.22 13.22
CA VAL A 114 11.33 2.12 12.63
C VAL A 114 11.54 0.99 13.65
N LYS A 115 11.92 1.31 14.88
CA LYS A 115 12.07 0.31 15.97
C LYS A 115 10.78 -0.38 16.36
N SER A 116 9.62 0.25 16.12
CA SER A 116 8.31 -0.33 16.46
C SER A 116 7.78 -1.27 15.36
N MET A 117 8.37 -1.23 14.16
CA MET A 117 8.03 -2.10 13.03
C MET A 117 8.84 -3.41 13.01
N LEU A 118 9.90 -3.52 13.83
CA LEU A 118 10.80 -4.68 13.96
C LEU A 118 10.53 -5.43 15.26
#